data_AF-A0A2H1W623-F1
#
_entry.id   AF-A0A2H1W623-F1
#
_cell.length_a   1.000
_cell.length_b   1.000
_cell.length_c   1.000
_cell.angle_alpha   90.00
_cell.angle_beta   90.00
_cell.angle_gamma   90.00
#
_symmetry.space_group_name_H-M   'P 1'
#
loop_
_entity.id
_entity.type
_entity.pdbx_description
1 polymer ?
#
loop_
_entity_poly.entity_id
_entity_poly.type
_entity_poly.pdbx_seq_one_letter_code
_entity_poly.pdbx_strand_id
1 'polypeptide(L)'
;MSPFDIWKIIGEKVIEVTEVERISRDIAKSLGCNGDTDHEILHCMRERPLSEIMSLYSNDSWNRVMQPISDNFLPESEQFLPNSIMTALTNQATKIQIEVLLGATDLEALNNNVMKYEELMKQGKLYANNKVIVESLRFFSLDRSEMLPLLVEAVRWEYWNNKTRNVKEVLSNVEFLGRVESAAKWNSGIVLIAARLAKRVKRLFVYRYSQSAGVDLEGQQYNFTGAVHGSDLVSLLGDALMLQVARRPSTKEEKRVSFLLRRHLINFIQFGSPGEESIWQPYKSPDANVYDIHDTINSYPYYHSAERDVRFWLQYLPQLNIILDTTEKTGKLTDEKDDNRLRGGVLAMCGVTIVLLLLLVICAIILHRQRSRRFTVVDENHH
;
A
#
# COMPACT_ATOMS: atom_id res chain seq x y z
N MET A 1 -0.13 -15.62 -15.25
CA MET A 1 0.54 -15.61 -13.93
C MET A 1 0.37 -14.22 -13.35
N SER A 2 -0.25 -14.11 -12.19
CA SER A 2 -0.44 -12.83 -11.50
C SER A 2 0.93 -12.21 -11.18
N PRO A 3 1.13 -10.90 -11.32
CA PRO A 3 2.35 -10.28 -10.85
C PRO A 3 2.53 -10.58 -9.35
N PHE A 4 3.65 -11.19 -8.98
CA PHE A 4 4.03 -11.35 -7.57
C PHE A 4 4.12 -9.99 -6.84
N ASP A 5 4.20 -8.90 -7.61
CA ASP A 5 4.20 -7.53 -7.13
C ASP A 5 3.43 -6.60 -8.09
N ILE A 6 2.15 -6.37 -7.79
CA ILE A 6 1.27 -5.44 -8.53
C ILE A 6 1.82 -4.00 -8.56
N TRP A 7 2.68 -3.63 -7.61
CA TRP A 7 3.28 -2.30 -7.54
C TRP A 7 4.44 -2.11 -8.52
N LYS A 8 5.14 -3.20 -8.92
CA LYS A 8 6.12 -3.11 -10.02
C LYS A 8 5.47 -2.70 -11.33
N ILE A 9 4.26 -3.19 -11.58
CA ILE A 9 3.47 -2.79 -12.75
C ILE A 9 3.11 -1.31 -12.67
N ILE A 10 2.71 -0.82 -11.50
CA ILE A 10 2.23 0.55 -11.30
C ILE A 10 3.38 1.57 -11.29
N GLY A 11 4.53 1.21 -10.73
CA GLY A 11 5.61 2.12 -10.35
C GLY A 11 6.67 2.41 -11.40
N GLU A 12 6.39 2.22 -12.69
CA GLU A 12 7.30 2.49 -13.83
C GLU A 12 8.68 1.81 -13.79
N LYS A 13 8.99 0.99 -12.77
CA LYS A 13 10.20 0.15 -12.71
C LYS A 13 10.04 -1.05 -13.64
N VAL A 14 10.11 -0.78 -14.94
CA VAL A 14 10.30 -1.80 -15.97
C VAL A 14 11.65 -2.45 -15.69
N ILE A 15 11.66 -3.77 -15.54
CA ILE A 15 12.92 -4.53 -15.54
C ILE A 15 13.57 -4.25 -16.89
N GLU A 16 14.74 -3.60 -16.87
CA GLU A 16 15.43 -3.25 -18.11
C GLU A 16 15.77 -4.54 -18.87
N VAL A 17 15.75 -4.49 -20.21
CA VAL A 17 16.06 -5.65 -21.08
C VAL A 17 17.41 -6.28 -20.70
N THR A 18 18.37 -5.44 -20.28
CA THR A 18 19.69 -5.81 -19.78
C THR A 18 19.63 -6.65 -18.49
N GLU A 19 18.69 -6.38 -17.59
CA GLU A 19 18.48 -7.15 -16.37
C GLU A 19 17.82 -8.50 -16.67
N VAL A 20 16.86 -8.55 -17.60
CA VAL A 20 16.23 -9.80 -18.06
C VAL A 20 17.27 -10.71 -18.72
N GLU A 21 18.11 -10.15 -19.58
CA GLU A 21 19.18 -10.90 -20.25
C GLU A 21 20.16 -11.48 -19.23
N ARG A 22 20.61 -10.64 -18.27
CA ARG A 22 21.49 -11.08 -17.19
C ARG A 22 20.88 -12.22 -16.38
N ILE A 23 19.62 -12.08 -15.96
CA ILE A 23 18.90 -13.12 -15.21
C ILE A 23 18.77 -14.41 -16.03
N SER A 24 18.43 -14.31 -17.32
CA SER A 24 18.32 -15.46 -18.22
C SER A 24 19.64 -16.21 -18.36
N ARG A 25 20.77 -15.48 -18.48
CA ARG A 25 22.10 -16.07 -18.50
C ARG A 25 22.47 -16.72 -17.17
N ASP A 26 22.11 -16.10 -16.04
CA ASP A 26 22.36 -16.69 -14.72
C ASP A 26 21.57 -17.98 -14.50
N ILE A 27 20.32 -18.04 -14.98
CA ILE A 27 19.50 -19.27 -14.98
C ILE A 27 20.16 -20.34 -15.85
N ALA A 28 20.58 -20.02 -17.07
CA ALA A 28 21.26 -20.96 -17.96
C ALA A 28 22.55 -21.51 -17.32
N LYS A 29 23.36 -20.64 -16.70
CA LYS A 29 24.56 -21.04 -15.95
C LYS A 29 24.26 -21.97 -14.78
N SER A 30 23.14 -21.75 -14.08
CA SER A 30 22.72 -22.61 -12.97
C SER A 30 22.40 -24.05 -13.41
N LEU A 31 22.02 -24.22 -14.69
CA LEU A 31 21.84 -25.53 -15.33
C LEU A 31 23.12 -26.03 -16.03
N GLY A 32 24.26 -25.34 -15.88
CA GLY A 32 25.52 -25.71 -16.53
C GLY A 32 25.60 -25.36 -18.02
N CYS A 33 24.72 -24.49 -18.52
CA CYS A 33 24.76 -23.97 -19.89
C CYS A 33 25.55 -22.66 -19.93
N ASN A 34 26.88 -22.76 -19.97
CA ASN A 34 27.82 -21.65 -19.88
C ASN A 34 28.35 -21.17 -21.26
N GLY A 35 27.55 -21.30 -22.32
CA GLY A 35 27.95 -20.85 -23.66
C GLY A 35 28.22 -19.35 -23.72
N ASP A 36 29.10 -18.92 -24.61
CA ASP A 36 29.44 -17.51 -24.80
C ASP A 36 28.44 -16.81 -25.74
N THR A 37 27.75 -17.60 -26.58
CA THR A 37 26.72 -17.11 -27.49
C THR A 37 25.32 -17.59 -27.11
N ASP A 38 24.29 -16.82 -27.48
CA ASP A 38 22.89 -17.19 -27.23
C ASP A 38 22.51 -18.50 -27.91
N HIS A 39 23.11 -18.80 -29.06
CA HIS A 39 22.87 -20.03 -29.79
C HIS A 39 23.39 -21.27 -29.05
N GLU A 40 24.60 -21.20 -28.50
CA GLU A 40 25.19 -22.27 -27.69
C GLU A 40 24.41 -22.50 -26.40
N ILE A 41 24.05 -21.41 -25.71
CA ILE A 41 23.23 -21.47 -24.50
C ILE A 41 21.89 -22.14 -24.83
N LEU A 42 21.21 -21.71 -25.89
CA LEU A 42 19.91 -22.23 -26.27
C LEU A 42 19.98 -23.71 -26.68
N HIS A 43 21.01 -24.11 -27.42
CA HIS A 43 21.24 -25.51 -27.77
C HIS A 43 21.40 -26.37 -26.51
N CYS A 44 22.28 -25.97 -25.60
CA CYS A 44 22.47 -26.66 -24.33
C CYS A 44 21.15 -26.75 -23.52
N MET A 45 20.41 -25.65 -23.41
CA MET A 45 19.14 -25.61 -22.67
C MET A 45 18.09 -26.56 -23.24
N ARG A 46 18.04 -26.74 -24.57
CA ARG A 46 17.13 -27.68 -25.24
C ARG A 46 17.47 -29.15 -24.99
N GLU A 47 18.73 -29.45 -24.69
CA GLU A 47 19.18 -30.80 -24.35
C GLU A 47 19.00 -31.14 -22.87
N ARG A 48 18.65 -30.16 -22.02
CA ARG A 48 18.44 -30.39 -20.59
C ARG A 48 17.17 -31.22 -20.33
N PRO A 49 17.23 -32.19 -19.39
CA PRO A 49 16.03 -32.90 -18.97
C PRO A 49 14.95 -31.95 -18.47
N LEU A 50 13.69 -32.22 -18.83
CA LEU A 50 12.55 -31.42 -18.35
C LEU A 50 12.52 -31.32 -16.82
N SER A 51 12.91 -32.37 -16.09
CA SER A 51 12.98 -32.34 -14.63
C SER A 51 13.96 -31.29 -14.09
N GLU A 52 15.09 -31.06 -14.76
CA GLU A 52 16.06 -30.03 -14.38
C GLU A 52 15.48 -28.63 -14.64
N ILE A 53 14.85 -28.44 -15.81
CA ILE A 53 14.16 -27.18 -16.14
C ILE A 53 13.04 -26.90 -15.14
N MET A 54 12.23 -27.90 -14.80
CA MET A 54 11.13 -27.77 -13.84
C MET A 54 11.62 -27.46 -12.42
N SER A 55 12.81 -27.93 -12.04
CA SER A 55 13.40 -27.62 -10.73
C SER A 55 13.67 -26.13 -10.53
N LEU A 56 13.86 -25.36 -11.60
CA LEU A 56 14.01 -23.90 -11.54
C LEU A 56 12.75 -23.22 -11.01
N TYR A 57 11.56 -23.74 -11.34
CA TYR A 57 10.29 -23.20 -10.84
C TYR A 57 10.06 -23.52 -9.36
N SER A 58 10.68 -24.59 -8.85
CA SER A 58 10.69 -24.90 -7.41
C SER A 58 11.64 -24.00 -6.62
N ASN A 59 12.53 -23.27 -7.28
CA ASN A 59 13.41 -22.31 -6.64
C ASN A 59 12.72 -20.94 -6.52
N ASP A 60 12.43 -20.53 -5.28
CA ASP A 60 11.77 -19.26 -4.96
C ASP A 60 12.43 -18.03 -5.59
N SER A 61 13.77 -18.01 -5.69
CA SER A 61 14.50 -16.88 -6.28
C SER A 61 14.26 -16.78 -7.78
N TRP A 62 14.31 -17.92 -8.49
CA TRP A 62 14.11 -17.97 -9.94
C TRP A 62 12.64 -17.80 -10.33
N ASN A 63 11.73 -18.45 -9.60
CA ASN A 63 10.29 -18.34 -9.84
C ASN A 63 9.82 -16.87 -9.78
N ARG A 64 10.38 -16.06 -8.88
CA ARG A 64 10.03 -14.63 -8.76
C ARG A 64 10.46 -13.79 -9.96
N VAL A 65 11.46 -14.20 -10.73
CA VAL A 65 11.99 -13.44 -11.88
C VAL A 65 11.53 -14.00 -13.22
N MET A 66 11.04 -15.24 -13.25
CA MET A 66 10.41 -15.86 -14.42
C MET A 66 8.97 -15.35 -14.60
N GLN A 67 8.84 -14.14 -15.12
CA GLN A 67 7.56 -13.47 -15.35
C GLN A 67 7.38 -13.15 -16.84
N PRO A 68 6.15 -12.95 -17.33
CA PRO A 68 5.92 -12.42 -18.67
C PRO A 68 6.65 -11.07 -18.85
N ILE A 69 7.39 -10.93 -19.93
CA ILE A 69 8.11 -9.71 -20.33
C ILE A 69 7.59 -9.21 -21.66
N SER A 70 7.96 -7.99 -22.04
CA SER A 70 7.75 -7.54 -23.40
C SER A 70 8.70 -8.26 -24.34
N ASP A 71 8.18 -8.76 -25.47
CA ASP A 71 8.95 -9.49 -26.48
C ASP A 71 9.32 -8.60 -27.68
N ASN A 72 9.42 -7.30 -27.47
CA ASN A 72 9.81 -6.31 -28.47
C ASN A 72 11.20 -6.53 -29.12
N PHE A 73 11.99 -7.48 -28.60
CA PHE A 73 13.24 -7.95 -29.18
C PHE A 73 13.06 -9.00 -30.28
N LEU A 74 11.85 -9.57 -30.44
CA LEU A 74 11.50 -10.47 -31.53
C LEU A 74 11.00 -9.70 -32.77
N PRO A 75 11.01 -10.30 -33.98
CA PRO A 75 10.31 -9.75 -35.13
C PRO A 75 8.82 -9.53 -34.84
N GLU A 76 8.21 -8.48 -35.40
CA GLU A 76 6.81 -8.10 -35.13
C GLU A 76 5.81 -9.25 -35.32
N SER A 77 6.04 -10.13 -36.31
CA SER A 77 5.20 -11.30 -36.57
C SER A 77 5.24 -12.39 -35.49
N GLU A 78 6.24 -12.35 -34.61
CA GLU A 78 6.47 -13.33 -33.53
C GLU A 78 6.20 -12.74 -32.14
N GLN A 79 5.86 -11.45 -32.05
CA GLN A 79 5.55 -10.77 -30.79
C GLN A 79 4.16 -11.16 -30.27
N PHE A 80 4.11 -11.72 -29.06
CA PHE A 80 2.90 -11.98 -28.28
C PHE A 80 2.59 -10.83 -27.31
N LEU A 81 3.61 -10.23 -26.68
CA LEU A 81 3.52 -9.10 -25.74
C LEU A 81 4.40 -7.92 -26.21
N PRO A 82 4.01 -7.24 -27.30
CA PRO A 82 4.86 -6.23 -27.96
C PRO A 82 5.12 -4.99 -27.11
N ASN A 83 4.29 -4.76 -26.07
CA ASN A 83 4.38 -3.60 -25.20
C ASN A 83 4.39 -4.02 -23.73
N SER A 84 5.08 -3.24 -22.90
CA SER A 84 4.92 -3.35 -21.45
C SER A 84 3.46 -3.10 -21.05
N ILE A 85 3.04 -3.70 -19.94
CA ILE A 85 1.68 -3.47 -19.42
C ILE A 85 1.42 -1.99 -19.11
N MET A 86 2.42 -1.24 -18.63
CA MET A 86 2.27 0.18 -18.36
C MET A 86 2.03 0.97 -19.65
N THR A 87 2.81 0.71 -20.69
CA THR A 87 2.60 1.30 -22.03
C THR A 87 1.19 0.99 -22.56
N ALA A 88 0.72 -0.25 -22.38
CA ALA A 88 -0.61 -0.66 -22.83
C ALA A 88 -1.75 0.02 -22.03
N LEU A 89 -1.52 0.30 -20.74
CA LEU A 89 -2.47 0.97 -19.84
C LEU A 89 -2.49 2.50 -19.97
N THR A 90 -1.39 3.12 -20.39
CA THR A 90 -1.26 4.60 -20.50
C THR A 90 -1.54 5.14 -21.89
N ASN A 91 -1.18 4.40 -22.95
CA ASN A 91 -1.47 4.81 -24.31
C ASN A 91 -2.99 4.99 -24.45
N GLN A 92 -3.50 6.15 -24.88
CA GLN A 92 -4.94 6.41 -24.96
C GLN A 92 -5.53 6.12 -26.35
N ALA A 93 -4.69 5.83 -27.34
CA ALA A 93 -5.09 5.78 -28.75
C ALA A 93 -6.04 4.63 -29.09
N THR A 94 -6.04 3.54 -28.31
CA THR A 94 -6.78 2.30 -28.64
C THR A 94 -7.77 1.90 -27.55
N LYS A 95 -9.04 2.31 -27.64
CA LYS A 95 -10.07 1.73 -26.74
C LYS A 95 -10.24 0.24 -27.05
N ILE A 96 -10.11 -0.58 -26.02
CA ILE A 96 -10.28 -2.02 -26.07
C ILE A 96 -11.78 -2.32 -25.93
N GLN A 97 -12.36 -2.98 -26.93
CA GLN A 97 -13.78 -3.36 -26.96
C GLN A 97 -14.04 -4.63 -26.13
N ILE A 98 -13.51 -4.67 -24.92
CA ILE A 98 -13.66 -5.78 -23.97
C ILE A 98 -14.30 -5.22 -22.71
N GLU A 99 -15.19 -6.01 -22.12
CA GLU A 99 -15.73 -5.77 -20.79
C GLU A 99 -14.92 -6.60 -19.80
N VAL A 100 -14.53 -6.00 -18.68
CA VAL A 100 -13.63 -6.62 -17.71
C VAL A 100 -14.28 -6.71 -16.34
N LEU A 101 -14.17 -7.88 -15.73
CA LEU A 101 -14.42 -8.12 -14.31
C LEU A 101 -13.08 -8.42 -13.65
N LEU A 102 -12.69 -7.61 -12.67
CA LEU A 102 -11.42 -7.70 -11.96
C LEU A 102 -11.67 -7.82 -10.46
N GLY A 103 -10.87 -8.59 -9.74
CA GLY A 103 -10.97 -8.63 -8.29
C GLY A 103 -9.85 -9.42 -7.62
N ALA A 104 -9.91 -9.43 -6.30
CA ALA A 104 -9.04 -10.18 -5.40
C ALA A 104 -9.78 -10.50 -4.11
N THR A 105 -9.15 -11.31 -3.26
CA THR A 105 -9.60 -11.64 -1.93
C THR A 105 -9.12 -10.60 -0.90
N ASP A 106 -9.83 -10.44 0.23
CA ASP A 106 -9.48 -9.43 1.25
C ASP A 106 -8.28 -9.82 2.13
N LEU A 107 -7.86 -11.10 2.13
CA LEU A 107 -6.68 -11.64 2.81
C LEU A 107 -5.68 -12.31 1.84
N GLU A 108 -5.58 -11.77 0.62
CA GLU A 108 -4.71 -12.20 -0.48
C GLU A 108 -3.25 -12.50 -0.07
N ALA A 109 -2.71 -11.79 0.92
CA ALA A 109 -1.31 -11.89 1.33
C ALA A 109 -0.99 -13.08 2.25
N LEU A 110 -1.98 -13.72 2.87
CA LEU A 110 -1.73 -14.69 3.95
C LEU A 110 -1.16 -16.03 3.48
N ASN A 111 -1.72 -16.62 2.43
CA ASN A 111 -1.34 -17.95 1.93
C ASN A 111 -0.68 -17.90 0.55
N ASN A 112 -0.47 -16.72 -0.04
CA ASN A 112 0.35 -16.55 -1.25
C ASN A 112 1.84 -16.89 -0.99
N ASN A 113 2.26 -16.99 0.28
CA ASN A 113 3.57 -17.50 0.65
C ASN A 113 3.47 -18.34 1.94
N VAL A 114 3.44 -19.67 1.78
CA VAL A 114 3.30 -20.64 2.87
C VAL A 114 4.37 -20.47 3.96
N MET A 115 5.62 -20.20 3.57
CA MET A 115 6.71 -19.94 4.54
C MET A 115 6.43 -18.68 5.37
N LYS A 116 5.89 -17.64 4.75
CA LYS A 116 5.53 -16.39 5.45
C LYS A 116 4.40 -16.61 6.44
N TYR A 117 3.39 -17.42 6.10
CA TYR A 117 2.32 -17.77 7.03
C TYR A 117 2.85 -18.47 8.28
N GLU A 118 3.71 -19.48 8.11
CA GLU A 118 4.34 -20.18 9.22
C GLU A 118 5.23 -19.27 10.08
N GLU A 119 5.99 -18.38 9.44
CA GLU A 119 6.80 -17.37 10.15
C GLU A 119 5.94 -16.42 10.96
N LEU A 120 4.81 -15.94 10.40
CA LEU A 120 3.87 -15.06 11.09
C LEU A 120 3.25 -15.76 12.31
N MET A 121 2.91 -17.05 12.19
CA MET A 121 2.43 -17.87 13.29
C MET A 121 3.49 -18.09 14.39
N LYS A 122 4.78 -18.17 14.02
CA LYS A 122 5.90 -18.40 14.95
C LYS A 122 6.42 -17.12 15.64
N GLN A 123 6.53 -16.01 14.91
CA GLN A 123 7.25 -14.81 15.37
C GLN A 123 6.36 -13.72 15.98
N GLY A 124 5.03 -13.83 15.86
CA GLY A 124 4.07 -13.02 16.60
C GLY A 124 4.14 -11.50 16.35
N LYS A 125 3.55 -10.73 17.29
CA LYS A 125 3.23 -9.29 17.19
C LYS A 125 4.43 -8.35 16.97
N LEU A 126 5.65 -8.71 17.40
CA LEU A 126 6.82 -7.83 17.36
C LEU A 126 7.47 -7.77 15.96
N TYR A 127 7.65 -8.93 15.31
CA TYR A 127 8.20 -9.03 13.95
C TYR A 127 7.23 -8.45 12.91
N ALA A 128 5.97 -8.81 13.07
CA ALA A 128 4.80 -8.31 12.39
C ALA A 128 4.72 -6.77 12.29
N ASN A 129 4.78 -6.08 13.43
CA ASN A 129 4.59 -4.62 13.49
C ASN A 129 5.74 -3.82 12.88
N ASN A 130 6.96 -4.34 12.96
CA ASN A 130 8.15 -3.61 12.50
C ASN A 130 8.47 -3.88 11.02
N LYS A 131 8.00 -5.00 10.46
CA LYS A 131 8.28 -5.38 9.07
C LYS A 131 7.08 -5.17 8.15
N VAL A 132 5.91 -5.76 8.46
CA VAL A 132 4.76 -5.78 7.54
C VAL A 132 4.20 -4.37 7.29
N ILE A 133 4.02 -3.59 8.35
CA ILE A 133 3.48 -2.22 8.22
C ILE A 133 4.47 -1.33 7.45
N VAL A 134 5.77 -1.40 7.77
CA VAL A 134 6.79 -0.59 7.12
C VAL A 134 6.95 -0.97 5.64
N GLU A 135 6.96 -2.27 5.32
CA GLU A 135 6.96 -2.76 3.93
C GLU A 135 5.68 -2.33 3.18
N SER A 136 4.52 -2.31 3.86
CA SER A 136 3.27 -1.84 3.27
C SER A 136 3.30 -0.34 2.95
N LEU A 137 3.87 0.48 3.84
CA LEU A 137 4.06 1.91 3.62
C LEU A 137 5.03 2.21 2.47
N ARG A 138 6.01 1.32 2.21
CA ARG A 138 6.96 1.47 1.10
C ARG A 138 6.27 1.46 -0.27
N PHE A 139 5.16 0.74 -0.44
CA PHE A 139 4.40 0.75 -1.70
C PHE A 139 3.93 2.15 -2.10
N PHE A 140 3.72 3.01 -1.10
CA PHE A 140 3.28 4.40 -1.28
C PHE A 140 4.41 5.42 -1.14
N SER A 141 5.68 4.95 -1.08
CA SER A 141 6.86 5.79 -0.81
C SER A 141 6.78 6.56 0.52
N LEU A 142 6.07 6.01 1.51
CA LEU A 142 5.88 6.60 2.82
C LEU A 142 6.88 6.05 3.87
N ASP A 143 7.72 5.08 3.50
CA ASP A 143 8.70 4.43 4.39
C ASP A 143 9.91 5.32 4.71
N ARG A 144 10.15 6.36 3.92
CA ARG A 144 11.28 7.30 4.09
C ARG A 144 10.88 8.61 4.76
N SER A 145 9.62 8.74 5.17
CA SER A 145 9.13 9.94 5.84
C SER A 145 9.69 10.04 7.25
N GLU A 146 10.06 11.25 7.69
CA GLU A 146 10.37 11.53 9.10
C GLU A 146 9.17 11.23 10.00
N MET A 147 7.96 11.23 9.43
CA MET A 147 6.70 10.91 10.10
C MET A 147 6.38 9.41 10.15
N LEU A 148 7.32 8.54 9.74
CA LEU A 148 7.13 7.08 9.74
C LEU A 148 6.54 6.54 11.06
N PRO A 149 7.00 6.95 12.28
CA PRO A 149 6.41 6.45 13.52
C PRO A 149 4.91 6.74 13.66
N LEU A 150 4.46 7.92 13.24
CA LEU A 150 3.06 8.32 13.31
C LEU A 150 2.22 7.60 12.23
N LEU A 151 2.76 7.43 11.03
CA LEU A 151 2.10 6.65 9.97
C LEU A 151 1.91 5.18 10.37
N VAL A 152 2.92 4.60 11.02
CA VAL A 152 2.82 3.24 11.59
C VAL A 152 1.70 3.17 12.63
N GLU A 153 1.58 4.18 13.50
CA GLU A 153 0.53 4.21 14.52
C GLU A 153 -0.86 4.42 13.91
N ALA A 154 -0.99 5.21 12.84
CA ALA A 154 -2.24 5.34 12.10
C ALA A 154 -2.70 4.02 11.47
N VAL A 155 -1.77 3.24 10.88
CA VAL A 155 -2.07 1.90 10.34
C VAL A 155 -2.52 0.95 11.46
N ARG A 156 -1.84 1.00 12.62
CA ARG A 156 -2.26 0.21 13.79
C ARG A 156 -3.65 0.62 14.25
N TRP A 157 -3.93 1.92 14.36
CA TRP A 157 -5.24 2.38 14.80
C TRP A 157 -6.37 1.92 13.86
N GLU A 158 -6.14 1.96 12.54
CA GLU A 158 -7.16 1.60 11.55
C GLU A 158 -7.52 0.12 11.56
N TYR A 159 -6.52 -0.76 11.71
CA TYR A 159 -6.72 -2.21 11.58
C TYR A 159 -6.70 -2.96 12.93
N TRP A 160 -6.05 -2.45 13.98
CA TRP A 160 -5.81 -3.17 15.24
C TRP A 160 -6.90 -2.85 16.28
N ASN A 161 -7.94 -3.68 16.32
CA ASN A 161 -8.97 -3.55 17.37
C ASN A 161 -8.62 -4.41 18.60
N ASN A 162 -8.28 -3.76 19.72
CA ASN A 162 -7.60 -4.34 20.88
C ASN A 162 -8.49 -5.23 21.80
N LYS A 163 -9.45 -5.98 21.25
CA LYS A 163 -10.54 -6.58 22.05
C LYS A 163 -10.34 -8.01 22.56
N THR A 164 -9.27 -8.75 22.25
CA THR A 164 -9.12 -10.14 22.77
C THR A 164 -7.68 -10.53 23.15
N ARG A 165 -7.51 -11.12 24.35
CA ARG A 165 -6.22 -11.47 25.00
C ARG A 165 -6.03 -13.00 25.23
N ASN A 166 -6.25 -13.86 24.24
CA ASN A 166 -6.02 -15.31 24.36
C ASN A 166 -5.98 -15.93 22.97
N VAL A 167 -5.20 -17.01 22.71
CA VAL A 167 -5.03 -17.85 21.47
C VAL A 167 -5.72 -17.41 20.17
N LYS A 168 -7.02 -17.07 20.20
CA LYS A 168 -7.65 -16.13 19.25
C LYS A 168 -6.78 -14.89 18.92
N GLU A 169 -5.92 -14.44 19.82
CA GLU A 169 -4.99 -13.34 19.66
C GLU A 169 -3.94 -13.64 18.60
N VAL A 170 -3.38 -14.86 18.54
CA VAL A 170 -2.36 -15.18 17.51
C VAL A 170 -3.00 -15.20 16.13
N LEU A 171 -4.12 -15.92 15.95
CA LEU A 171 -4.83 -15.96 14.67
C LEU A 171 -5.37 -14.58 14.28
N SER A 172 -5.91 -13.81 15.23
CA SER A 172 -6.37 -12.45 14.99
C SER A 172 -5.22 -11.50 14.63
N ASN A 173 -4.03 -11.69 15.20
CA ASN A 173 -2.85 -10.91 14.85
C ASN A 173 -2.37 -11.26 13.44
N VAL A 174 -2.33 -12.56 13.10
CA VAL A 174 -1.97 -12.99 11.74
C VAL A 174 -2.97 -12.46 10.72
N GLU A 175 -4.27 -12.59 10.99
CA GLU A 175 -5.31 -12.05 10.13
C GLU A 175 -5.18 -10.53 9.95
N PHE A 176 -4.93 -9.79 11.04
CA PHE A 176 -4.67 -8.34 10.99
C PHE A 176 -3.53 -8.00 10.04
N LEU A 177 -2.39 -8.69 10.16
CA LEU A 177 -1.22 -8.41 9.32
C LEU A 177 -1.49 -8.75 7.87
N GLY A 178 -2.15 -9.90 7.65
CA GLY A 178 -2.65 -10.31 6.36
C GLY A 178 -3.52 -9.24 5.73
N ARG A 179 -4.43 -8.66 6.51
CA ARG A 179 -5.35 -7.61 6.08
C ARG A 179 -4.63 -6.31 5.74
N VAL A 180 -3.69 -5.86 6.59
CA VAL A 180 -2.84 -4.68 6.33
C VAL A 180 -2.10 -4.84 5.01
N GLU A 181 -1.40 -5.96 4.84
CA GLU A 181 -0.63 -6.22 3.63
C GLU A 181 -1.52 -6.42 2.41
N SER A 182 -2.66 -7.10 2.54
CA SER A 182 -3.60 -7.31 1.43
C SER A 182 -4.25 -6.02 0.99
N ALA A 183 -4.64 -5.17 1.94
CA ALA A 183 -5.19 -3.86 1.66
C ALA A 183 -4.17 -2.96 0.95
N ALA A 184 -2.97 -2.85 1.50
CA ALA A 184 -1.90 -2.02 0.94
C ALA A 184 -1.40 -2.55 -0.41
N LYS A 185 -1.06 -3.83 -0.49
CA LYS A 185 -0.45 -4.44 -1.67
C LYS A 185 -1.49 -4.67 -2.75
N TRP A 186 -2.53 -5.46 -2.46
CA TRP A 186 -3.43 -6.00 -3.48
C TRP A 186 -4.64 -5.11 -3.74
N ASN A 187 -5.40 -4.74 -2.71
CA ASN A 187 -6.64 -3.97 -2.90
C ASN A 187 -6.34 -2.58 -3.48
N SER A 188 -5.42 -1.82 -2.87
CA SER A 188 -4.99 -0.52 -3.40
C SER A 188 -4.32 -0.65 -4.77
N GLY A 189 -3.50 -1.68 -4.98
CA GLY A 189 -2.88 -1.95 -6.28
C GLY A 189 -3.91 -2.19 -7.38
N ILE A 190 -4.92 -3.02 -7.12
CA ILE A 190 -6.01 -3.31 -8.05
C ILE A 190 -6.80 -2.07 -8.39
N VAL A 191 -7.12 -1.23 -7.40
CA VAL A 191 -7.82 0.05 -7.64
C VAL A 191 -7.01 0.97 -8.54
N LEU A 192 -5.68 1.04 -8.36
CA LEU A 192 -4.81 1.84 -9.21
C LEU A 192 -4.69 1.28 -10.64
N ILE A 193 -4.70 -0.03 -10.82
CA ILE A 193 -4.77 -0.66 -12.15
C ILE A 193 -6.15 -0.42 -12.77
N ALA A 194 -7.22 -0.59 -12.00
CA ALA A 194 -8.59 -0.36 -12.42
C ALA A 194 -8.82 1.08 -12.89
N ALA A 195 -8.24 2.08 -12.20
CA ALA A 195 -8.29 3.48 -12.61
C ALA A 195 -7.67 3.73 -13.99
N ARG A 196 -6.59 3.03 -14.34
CA ARG A 196 -5.98 3.10 -15.68
C ARG A 196 -6.80 2.31 -16.69
N LEU A 197 -7.20 1.10 -16.34
CA LEU A 197 -7.95 0.19 -17.20
C LEU A 197 -9.33 0.74 -17.59
N ALA A 198 -10.03 1.41 -16.67
CA ALA A 198 -11.34 2.03 -16.90
C ALA A 198 -11.33 3.08 -18.01
N LYS A 199 -10.16 3.67 -18.32
CA LYS A 199 -10.00 4.61 -19.44
C LYS A 199 -9.86 3.90 -20.80
N ARG A 200 -9.58 2.60 -20.79
CA ARG A 200 -9.20 1.78 -21.95
C ARG A 200 -10.31 0.82 -22.36
N VAL A 201 -11.00 0.21 -21.40
CA VAL A 201 -12.01 -0.83 -21.64
C VAL A 201 -13.42 -0.26 -21.79
N LYS A 202 -14.34 -1.03 -22.38
CA LYS A 202 -15.73 -0.61 -22.58
C LYS A 202 -16.49 -0.47 -21.26
N ARG A 203 -16.38 -1.48 -20.39
CA ARG A 203 -16.92 -1.49 -19.02
C ARG A 203 -15.95 -2.23 -18.11
N LEU A 204 -15.81 -1.74 -16.89
CA LEU A 204 -15.01 -2.37 -15.85
C LEU A 204 -15.88 -2.56 -14.62
N PHE A 205 -15.82 -3.73 -14.02
CA PHE A 205 -16.38 -4.01 -12.71
C PHE A 205 -15.27 -4.52 -11.81
N VAL A 206 -15.19 -3.99 -10.59
CA VAL A 206 -14.19 -4.40 -9.61
C VAL A 206 -14.90 -5.01 -8.41
N TYR A 207 -14.42 -6.16 -7.96
CA TYR A 207 -14.89 -6.81 -6.74
C TYR A 207 -13.77 -7.08 -5.75
N ARG A 208 -14.15 -7.25 -4.50
CA ARG A 208 -13.34 -7.89 -3.47
C ARG A 208 -14.11 -9.06 -2.89
N TYR A 209 -13.53 -10.25 -2.90
CA TYR A 209 -14.12 -11.44 -2.32
C TYR A 209 -13.74 -11.51 -0.84
N SER A 210 -14.73 -11.47 0.05
CA SER A 210 -14.51 -11.36 1.51
C SER A 210 -15.29 -12.39 2.31
N GLN A 211 -15.65 -13.51 1.68
CA GLN A 211 -16.33 -14.60 2.38
C GLN A 211 -15.41 -15.25 3.42
N SER A 212 -15.88 -15.25 4.67
CA SER A 212 -15.21 -15.95 5.77
C SER A 212 -15.26 -17.48 5.64
N ALA A 213 -14.27 -18.13 6.26
CA ALA A 213 -14.20 -19.58 6.45
C ALA A 213 -14.20 -20.43 5.16
N GLY A 214 -13.74 -19.85 4.04
CA GLY A 214 -13.50 -20.56 2.79
C GLY A 214 -12.29 -21.50 2.83
N VAL A 215 -12.19 -22.35 1.82
CA VAL A 215 -11.04 -23.24 1.58
C VAL A 215 -10.15 -22.64 0.50
N ASP A 216 -8.84 -22.74 0.67
CA ASP A 216 -7.86 -22.27 -0.32
C ASP A 216 -7.46 -23.34 -1.36
N LEU A 217 -6.52 -23.00 -2.23
CA LEU A 217 -6.04 -23.90 -3.30
C LEU A 217 -5.29 -25.13 -2.78
N GLU A 218 -4.84 -25.11 -1.53
CA GLU A 218 -4.18 -26.25 -0.87
C GLU A 218 -5.19 -27.11 -0.09
N GLY A 219 -6.47 -26.74 -0.10
CA GLY A 219 -7.48 -27.43 0.69
C GLY A 219 -7.48 -27.02 2.16
N GLN A 220 -6.74 -25.98 2.54
CA GLN A 220 -6.67 -25.50 3.91
C GLN A 220 -7.87 -24.61 4.23
N GLN A 221 -8.46 -24.83 5.40
CA GLN A 221 -9.53 -24.00 5.93
C GLN A 221 -9.01 -23.18 7.10
N TYR A 222 -9.00 -21.86 6.95
CA TYR A 222 -8.57 -20.95 8.02
C TYR A 222 -9.77 -20.37 8.75
N ASN A 223 -9.64 -20.23 10.07
CA ASN A 223 -10.65 -19.57 10.91
C ASN A 223 -10.48 -18.05 10.89
N PHE A 224 -10.41 -17.46 9.69
CA PHE A 224 -10.35 -16.01 9.48
C PHE A 224 -11.72 -15.44 9.15
N THR A 225 -11.89 -14.15 9.43
CA THR A 225 -13.12 -13.43 9.11
C THR A 225 -13.22 -13.01 7.64
N GLY A 226 -12.13 -13.16 6.87
CA GLY A 226 -12.05 -12.93 5.43
C GLY A 226 -11.70 -14.17 4.60
N ALA A 227 -11.41 -13.92 3.35
CA ALA A 227 -11.08 -14.86 2.30
C ALA A 227 -9.60 -14.74 1.90
N VAL A 228 -8.89 -15.87 1.87
CA VAL A 228 -7.46 -15.94 1.49
C VAL A 228 -7.30 -16.18 -0.01
N HIS A 229 -6.07 -16.05 -0.54
CA HIS A 229 -5.78 -16.22 -1.96
C HIS A 229 -6.34 -17.54 -2.51
N GLY A 230 -7.06 -17.44 -3.63
CA GLY A 230 -7.63 -18.55 -4.38
C GLY A 230 -8.90 -19.17 -3.79
N SER A 231 -9.38 -18.70 -2.64
CA SER A 231 -10.66 -19.15 -2.07
C SER A 231 -11.87 -18.73 -2.90
N ASP A 232 -11.76 -17.63 -3.64
CA ASP A 232 -12.71 -17.20 -4.68
C ASP A 232 -12.76 -18.20 -5.84
N LEU A 233 -11.61 -18.70 -6.30
CA LEU A 233 -11.52 -19.72 -7.34
C LEU A 233 -12.11 -21.07 -6.88
N VAL A 234 -11.80 -21.48 -5.65
CA VAL A 234 -12.42 -22.67 -5.04
C VAL A 234 -13.94 -22.51 -4.99
N SER A 235 -14.42 -21.33 -4.59
CA SER A 235 -15.86 -21.04 -4.53
C SER A 235 -16.49 -20.99 -5.92
N LEU A 236 -15.78 -20.46 -6.93
CA LEU A 236 -16.24 -20.44 -8.31
C LEU A 236 -16.37 -21.85 -8.88
N LEU A 237 -15.42 -22.73 -8.65
CA LEU A 237 -15.42 -24.10 -9.18
C LEU A 237 -16.20 -25.10 -8.31
N GLY A 238 -16.49 -24.74 -7.05
CA GLY A 238 -17.35 -25.49 -6.14
C GLY A 238 -16.89 -26.94 -5.97
N ASP A 239 -17.84 -27.89 -5.97
CA ASP A 239 -17.58 -29.32 -5.78
C ASP A 239 -16.47 -29.87 -6.73
N ALA A 240 -16.34 -29.33 -7.95
CA ALA A 240 -15.34 -29.79 -8.91
C ALA A 240 -13.89 -29.58 -8.42
N LEU A 241 -13.60 -28.40 -7.83
CA LEU A 241 -12.27 -28.11 -7.27
C LEU A 241 -12.16 -28.61 -5.82
N MET A 242 -13.22 -28.51 -5.03
CA MET A 242 -13.26 -28.96 -3.63
C MET A 242 -12.91 -30.44 -3.46
N LEU A 243 -13.38 -31.30 -4.36
CA LEU A 243 -13.03 -32.73 -4.34
C LEU A 243 -11.54 -32.98 -4.65
N GLN A 244 -10.87 -32.07 -5.36
CA GLN A 244 -9.45 -32.19 -5.68
C GLN A 244 -8.56 -31.64 -4.55
N VAL A 245 -8.89 -30.48 -4.01
CA VAL A 245 -8.04 -29.79 -3.01
C VAL A 245 -8.37 -30.23 -1.59
N ALA A 246 -9.65 -30.22 -1.20
CA ALA A 246 -10.10 -30.52 0.16
C ALA A 246 -10.48 -32.00 0.38
N ARG A 247 -10.54 -32.79 -0.70
CA ARG A 247 -10.95 -34.21 -0.70
C ARG A 247 -12.33 -34.45 -0.06
N ARG A 248 -13.21 -33.44 -0.09
CA ARG A 248 -14.59 -33.50 0.40
C ARG A 248 -15.53 -32.68 -0.48
N PRO A 249 -16.84 -32.99 -0.50
CA PRO A 249 -17.82 -32.09 -1.10
C PRO A 249 -17.94 -30.77 -0.33
N SER A 250 -18.45 -29.74 -0.99
CA SER A 250 -18.81 -28.47 -0.36
C SER A 250 -19.95 -28.64 0.65
N THR A 251 -19.83 -27.93 1.77
CA THR A 251 -20.89 -27.73 2.77
C THR A 251 -22.05 -26.91 2.20
N LYS A 252 -23.15 -26.80 2.94
CA LYS A 252 -24.32 -26.02 2.50
C LYS A 252 -23.98 -24.53 2.37
N GLU A 253 -23.18 -24.03 3.30
CA GLU A 253 -22.70 -22.65 3.37
C GLU A 253 -21.79 -22.33 2.18
N GLU A 254 -20.81 -23.19 1.91
CA GLU A 254 -19.91 -23.06 0.74
C GLU A 254 -20.69 -23.11 -0.58
N LYS A 255 -21.70 -23.99 -0.69
CA LYS A 255 -22.57 -24.06 -1.89
C LYS A 255 -23.36 -22.78 -2.11
N ARG A 256 -23.83 -22.14 -1.03
CA ARG A 256 -24.57 -20.89 -1.11
C ARG A 256 -23.68 -19.74 -1.59
N VAL A 257 -22.46 -19.63 -1.07
CA VAL A 257 -21.52 -18.59 -1.53
C VAL A 257 -21.03 -18.86 -2.95
N SER A 258 -20.77 -20.13 -3.28
CA SER A 258 -20.46 -20.55 -4.65
C SER A 258 -21.56 -20.12 -5.62
N PHE A 259 -22.83 -20.34 -5.26
CA PHE A 259 -23.97 -19.90 -6.05
C PHE A 259 -24.01 -18.37 -6.21
N LEU A 260 -23.76 -17.61 -5.13
CA LEU A 260 -23.74 -16.15 -5.16
C LEU A 260 -22.64 -15.61 -6.10
N LEU A 261 -21.41 -16.10 -5.98
CA LEU A 261 -20.30 -15.71 -6.85
C LEU A 261 -20.57 -16.10 -8.31
N ARG A 262 -21.02 -17.34 -8.56
CA ARG A 262 -21.37 -17.82 -9.90
C ARG A 262 -22.46 -17.00 -10.55
N ARG A 263 -23.48 -16.60 -9.79
CA ARG A 263 -24.57 -15.76 -10.30
C ARG A 263 -24.03 -14.45 -10.87
N HIS A 264 -23.12 -13.79 -10.15
CA HIS A 264 -22.48 -12.57 -10.64
C HIS A 264 -21.65 -12.80 -11.91
N LEU A 265 -20.86 -13.88 -11.96
CA LEU A 265 -20.05 -14.19 -13.14
C LEU A 265 -20.90 -14.59 -14.34
N ILE A 266 -21.96 -15.39 -14.16
CA ILE A 266 -22.89 -15.77 -15.22
C ILE A 266 -23.57 -14.53 -15.79
N ASN A 267 -24.06 -13.63 -14.93
CA ASN A 267 -24.66 -12.36 -15.37
C ASN A 267 -23.66 -11.52 -16.17
N PHE A 268 -22.42 -11.43 -15.70
CA PHE A 268 -21.37 -10.70 -16.40
C PHE A 268 -21.09 -11.28 -17.79
N ILE A 269 -20.99 -12.61 -17.90
CA ILE A 269 -20.78 -13.31 -19.18
C ILE A 269 -21.97 -13.11 -20.14
N GLN A 270 -23.20 -13.18 -19.63
CA GLN A 270 -24.40 -13.12 -20.46
C GLN A 270 -24.78 -11.69 -20.88
N PHE A 271 -24.59 -10.72 -19.98
CA PHE A 271 -25.15 -9.38 -20.12
C PHE A 271 -24.11 -8.25 -20.06
N GLY A 272 -22.83 -8.57 -19.85
CA GLY A 272 -21.80 -7.54 -19.66
C GLY A 272 -21.93 -6.75 -18.36
N SER A 273 -22.68 -7.27 -17.39
CA SER A 273 -22.88 -6.68 -16.05
C SER A 273 -23.06 -7.77 -15.00
N PRO A 274 -22.35 -7.74 -13.86
CA PRO A 274 -22.46 -8.77 -12.83
C PRO A 274 -23.75 -8.67 -11.99
N GLY A 275 -24.48 -7.55 -12.08
CA GLY A 275 -25.69 -7.33 -11.31
C GLY A 275 -26.47 -6.11 -11.79
N GLU A 276 -27.48 -5.73 -11.01
CA GLU A 276 -28.24 -4.50 -11.23
C GLU A 276 -27.35 -3.28 -11.01
N GLU A 277 -27.46 -2.26 -11.88
CA GLU A 277 -26.61 -1.06 -11.81
C GLU A 277 -26.87 -0.23 -10.53
N SER A 278 -28.01 -0.38 -9.88
CA SER A 278 -28.31 0.21 -8.57
C SER A 278 -27.47 -0.39 -7.44
N ILE A 279 -27.00 -1.64 -7.60
CA ILE A 279 -26.29 -2.42 -6.58
C ILE A 279 -24.79 -2.48 -6.91
N TRP A 280 -24.45 -2.81 -8.16
CA TRP A 280 -23.07 -2.96 -8.60
C TRP A 280 -22.81 -2.07 -9.81
N GLN A 281 -22.39 -0.84 -9.52
CA GLN A 281 -22.06 0.14 -10.55
C GLN A 281 -20.73 -0.17 -11.24
N PRO A 282 -20.60 0.08 -12.55
CA PRO A 282 -19.32 0.03 -13.25
C PRO A 282 -18.28 0.92 -12.57
N TYR A 283 -17.04 0.45 -12.50
CA TYR A 283 -15.93 1.18 -11.95
C TYR A 283 -15.62 2.43 -12.78
N LYS A 284 -15.53 3.58 -12.09
CA LYS A 284 -15.09 4.86 -12.66
C LYS A 284 -13.98 5.44 -11.78
N SER A 285 -13.01 6.11 -12.42
CA SER A 285 -11.78 6.56 -11.75
C SER A 285 -11.94 7.56 -10.58
N PRO A 286 -13.00 8.39 -10.44
CA PRO A 286 -13.16 9.17 -9.21
C PRO A 286 -13.84 8.37 -8.09
N ASP A 287 -14.72 7.42 -8.41
CA ASP A 287 -15.60 6.77 -7.44
C ASP A 287 -14.93 5.59 -6.74
N ALA A 288 -13.91 4.98 -7.38
CA ALA A 288 -13.18 3.81 -6.88
C ALA A 288 -14.10 2.68 -6.38
N ASN A 289 -15.23 2.48 -7.06
CA ASN A 289 -16.28 1.55 -6.62
C ASN A 289 -15.80 0.09 -6.67
N VAL A 290 -15.65 -0.54 -5.51
CA VAL A 290 -15.29 -1.96 -5.36
C VAL A 290 -16.43 -2.66 -4.64
N TYR A 291 -17.01 -3.67 -5.29
CA TYR A 291 -18.13 -4.43 -4.72
C TYR A 291 -17.62 -5.57 -3.83
N ASP A 292 -18.06 -5.61 -2.58
CA ASP A 292 -17.72 -6.67 -1.63
C ASP A 292 -18.64 -7.88 -1.82
N ILE A 293 -18.06 -9.00 -2.28
CA ILE A 293 -18.77 -10.28 -2.44
C ILE A 293 -18.60 -11.10 -1.16
N HIS A 294 -19.67 -11.17 -0.38
CA HIS A 294 -19.79 -12.05 0.78
C HIS A 294 -21.26 -12.35 1.06
N ASP A 295 -21.51 -13.32 1.94
CA ASP A 295 -22.86 -13.65 2.33
C ASP A 295 -23.44 -12.69 3.38
N THR A 296 -24.14 -11.65 2.95
CA THR A 296 -24.67 -10.58 3.82
C THR A 296 -25.69 -11.03 4.87
N ILE A 297 -26.31 -12.22 4.72
CA ILE A 297 -27.39 -12.71 5.60
C ILE A 297 -26.81 -13.38 6.85
N ASN A 298 -25.74 -14.15 6.69
CA ASN A 298 -25.16 -14.96 7.77
C ASN A 298 -23.75 -14.50 8.18
N SER A 299 -23.20 -13.45 7.56
CA SER A 299 -21.91 -12.91 7.98
C SER A 299 -22.08 -11.99 9.20
N TYR A 300 -21.16 -12.13 10.16
CA TYR A 300 -21.00 -11.17 11.25
C TYR A 300 -20.76 -9.77 10.67
N PRO A 301 -21.15 -8.68 11.37
CA PRO A 301 -20.92 -7.32 10.90
C PRO A 301 -19.43 -7.13 10.59
N TYR A 302 -19.15 -7.00 9.30
CA TYR A 302 -17.81 -6.94 8.76
C TYR A 302 -17.37 -5.47 8.80
N TYR A 303 -16.37 -5.17 9.65
CA TYR A 303 -15.97 -3.80 9.97
C TYR A 303 -15.08 -3.13 8.91
N HIS A 304 -14.64 -3.87 7.89
CA HIS A 304 -13.65 -3.43 6.90
C HIS A 304 -14.23 -3.45 5.48
N SER A 305 -14.83 -2.35 5.00
CA SER A 305 -15.28 -2.28 3.59
C SER A 305 -14.13 -1.98 2.62
N ALA A 306 -14.28 -2.35 1.35
CA ALA A 306 -13.25 -2.11 0.34
C ALA A 306 -13.00 -0.61 0.18
N GLU A 307 -14.08 0.17 0.20
CA GLU A 307 -14.05 1.63 0.16
C GLU A 307 -13.24 2.24 1.31
N ARG A 308 -13.41 1.72 2.54
CA ARG A 308 -12.68 2.21 3.71
C ARG A 308 -11.18 1.95 3.59
N ASP A 309 -10.81 0.71 3.26
CA ASP A 309 -9.40 0.32 3.11
C ASP A 309 -8.72 1.14 2.00
N VAL A 310 -9.39 1.29 0.85
CA VAL A 310 -8.86 2.03 -0.30
C VAL A 310 -8.68 3.51 0.04
N ARG A 311 -9.66 4.16 0.69
CA ARG A 311 -9.53 5.56 1.12
C ARG A 311 -8.43 5.74 2.15
N PHE A 312 -8.30 4.81 3.09
CA PHE A 312 -7.26 4.88 4.11
C PHE A 312 -5.86 4.92 3.48
N TRP A 313 -5.57 3.97 2.59
CA TRP A 313 -4.24 3.85 1.96
C TRP A 313 -3.98 4.90 0.88
N LEU A 314 -4.96 5.19 0.00
CA LEU A 314 -4.74 6.07 -1.16
C LEU A 314 -5.03 7.55 -0.90
N GLN A 315 -5.77 7.89 0.16
CA GLN A 315 -6.16 9.27 0.46
C GLN A 315 -5.67 9.72 1.83
N TYR A 316 -6.05 9.00 2.90
CA TYR A 316 -5.77 9.45 4.27
C TYR A 316 -4.27 9.47 4.60
N LEU A 317 -3.54 8.36 4.40
CA LEU A 317 -2.12 8.30 4.75
C LEU A 317 -1.25 9.30 3.96
N PRO A 318 -1.41 9.46 2.63
CA PRO A 318 -0.69 10.50 1.88
C PRO A 318 -1.02 11.92 2.35
N GLN A 319 -2.29 12.23 2.63
CA GLN A 319 -2.70 13.55 3.13
C GLN A 319 -2.13 13.83 4.51
N LEU A 320 -2.18 12.84 5.41
CA LEU A 320 -1.57 12.92 6.74
C LEU A 320 -0.08 13.27 6.62
N ASN A 321 0.65 12.58 5.74
CA ASN A 321 2.07 12.86 5.51
C ASN A 321 2.33 14.30 5.01
N ILE A 322 1.50 14.81 4.09
CA ILE A 322 1.62 16.18 3.54
C ILE A 322 1.34 17.25 4.61
N ILE A 323 0.27 17.09 5.40
CA ILE A 323 -0.11 18.05 6.44
C ILE A 323 1.00 18.16 7.48
N LEU A 324 1.61 17.04 7.84
CA LEU A 324 2.67 16.98 8.85
C LEU A 324 3.96 17.62 8.34
N ASP A 325 4.40 17.32 7.11
CA ASP A 325 5.56 17.95 6.48
C ASP A 325 5.39 19.48 6.37
N THR A 326 4.17 19.93 6.04
CA THR A 326 3.85 21.36 5.97
C THR A 326 3.90 22.04 7.35
N THR A 327 3.39 21.37 8.38
CA THR A 327 3.37 21.88 9.76
C THR A 327 4.79 21.99 10.31
N GLU A 328 5.65 21.00 10.05
CA GLU A 328 7.05 21.01 10.50
C GLU A 328 7.87 22.11 9.82
N LYS A 329 7.72 22.29 8.49
CA LYS A 329 8.36 23.39 7.76
C LYS A 329 7.91 24.76 8.27
N THR A 330 6.62 24.90 8.58
CA THR A 330 6.08 26.14 9.15
C THR A 330 6.61 26.38 10.56
N GLY A 331 6.72 25.34 11.40
CA GLY A 331 7.30 25.41 12.74
C GLY A 331 8.78 25.81 12.74
N LYS A 332 9.59 25.23 11.85
CA LYS A 332 11.01 25.60 11.67
C LYS A 332 11.19 27.05 11.22
N LEU A 333 10.31 27.55 10.35
CA LEU A 333 10.30 28.95 9.90
C LEU A 333 9.88 29.93 11.01
N THR A 334 9.00 29.52 11.93
CA THR A 334 8.62 30.35 13.07
C THR A 334 9.71 30.38 14.15
N ASP A 335 10.35 29.25 14.44
CA ASP A 335 11.42 29.17 15.46
C ASP A 335 12.66 29.99 15.05
N GLU A 336 13.11 29.92 13.78
CA GLU A 336 14.24 30.74 13.30
C GLU A 336 13.94 32.25 13.34
N LYS A 337 12.68 32.64 13.17
CA LYS A 337 12.27 34.05 13.15
C LYS A 337 12.04 34.60 14.55
N ASP A 338 11.57 33.77 15.49
CA ASP A 338 11.35 34.17 16.88
C ASP A 338 12.65 34.21 17.68
N ASP A 339 13.63 33.34 17.43
CA ASP A 339 14.96 33.44 18.06
C ASP A 339 15.69 34.74 17.69
N ASN A 340 15.54 35.18 16.44
CA ASN A 340 16.10 36.45 15.97
C ASN A 340 15.34 37.68 16.51
N ARG A 341 14.00 37.58 16.69
CA ARG A 341 13.19 38.64 17.31
C ARG A 341 13.47 38.79 18.80
N LEU A 342 13.65 37.69 19.52
CA LEU A 342 13.94 37.70 20.96
C LEU A 342 15.32 38.30 21.24
N ARG A 343 16.34 37.97 20.41
CA ARG A 343 17.67 38.62 20.50
C ARG A 343 17.63 40.11 20.17
N GLY A 344 16.86 40.53 19.16
CA GLY A 344 16.67 41.94 18.84
C GLY A 344 15.97 42.74 19.94
N GLY A 345 14.96 42.14 20.58
CA GLY A 345 14.22 42.75 21.69
C GLY A 345 15.08 42.97 22.94
N VAL A 346 15.92 41.99 23.30
CA VAL A 346 16.83 42.10 24.46
C VAL A 346 17.90 43.17 24.22
N LEU A 347 18.47 43.25 23.01
CA LEU A 347 19.45 44.28 22.66
C LEU A 347 18.84 45.70 22.70
N ALA A 348 17.60 45.86 22.23
CA ALA A 348 16.88 47.14 22.30
C ALA A 348 16.58 47.56 23.74
N MET A 349 16.15 46.63 24.60
CA MET A 349 15.90 46.87 26.03
C MET A 349 17.16 47.27 26.80
N CYS A 350 18.31 46.64 26.47
CA CYS A 350 19.62 47.04 27.01
C CYS A 350 20.04 48.44 26.54
N GLY A 351 19.77 48.79 25.28
CA GLY A 351 20.05 50.14 24.76
C GLY A 351 19.23 51.22 25.48
N VAL A 352 17.94 50.99 25.68
CA VAL A 352 17.04 51.94 26.37
C VAL A 352 17.44 52.13 27.83
N THR A 353 17.82 51.06 28.54
CA THR A 353 18.27 51.18 29.94
C THR A 353 19.56 51.98 30.08
N ILE A 354 20.52 51.83 29.16
CA ILE A 354 21.75 52.65 29.16
C ILE A 354 21.42 54.14 28.94
N VAL A 355 20.54 54.45 28.00
CA VAL A 355 20.13 55.84 27.73
C VAL A 355 19.41 56.46 28.94
N LEU A 356 18.51 55.71 29.58
CA LEU A 356 17.81 56.17 30.78
C LEU A 356 18.75 56.40 31.97
N LEU A 357 19.77 55.53 32.14
CA LEU A 357 20.79 55.72 33.16
C LEU A 357 21.63 56.97 32.90
N LEU A 358 22.02 57.23 31.64
CA LEU A 358 22.72 58.46 31.27
C LEU A 358 21.87 59.71 31.54
N LEU A 359 20.58 59.68 31.21
CA LEU A 359 19.66 60.78 31.50
C LEU A 359 19.49 61.01 33.01
N LEU A 360 19.41 59.94 33.81
CA LEU A 360 19.36 60.04 35.27
C LEU A 360 20.62 60.70 35.84
N VAL A 361 21.80 60.33 35.34
CA VAL A 361 23.06 60.97 35.73
C VAL A 361 23.06 62.45 35.38
N ILE A 362 22.59 62.82 34.18
CA ILE A 362 22.47 64.22 33.77
C ILE A 362 21.49 64.97 34.68
N CYS A 363 20.33 64.39 34.98
CA CYS A 363 19.34 64.98 35.90
C CYS A 363 19.93 65.17 37.30
N ALA A 364 20.68 64.19 37.82
CA ALA A 364 21.35 64.31 39.12
C ALA A 364 22.39 65.45 39.13
N ILE A 365 23.16 65.61 38.06
CA ILE A 365 24.11 66.72 37.90
C ILE A 365 23.38 68.08 37.87
N ILE A 366 22.28 68.18 37.14
CA ILE A 366 21.47 69.41 37.05
C ILE A 366 20.83 69.75 38.41
N LEU A 367 20.25 68.76 39.09
CA LEU A 367 19.65 68.93 40.42
C LEU A 367 20.69 69.34 41.46
N HIS A 368 21.90 68.74 41.43
CA HIS A 368 22.98 69.15 42.30
C HIS A 368 23.41 70.59 42.02
N ARG A 369 23.53 70.99 40.74
CA ARG A 369 23.83 72.37 40.36
C ARG A 369 22.75 73.37 40.78
N GLN A 370 21.47 73.00 40.72
CA GLN A 370 20.38 73.88 41.17
C GLN A 370 20.31 74.01 42.69
N ARG A 371 20.58 72.92 43.44
CA ARG A 371 20.61 72.95 44.91
C ARG A 371 21.75 73.83 45.44
N SER A 372 22.91 73.84 44.77
CA SER A 372 23.99 74.78 45.10
C SER A 372 23.68 76.25 44.79
N ARG A 373 22.67 76.54 43.95
CA ARG A 373 22.24 77.92 43.63
C ARG A 373 21.09 78.44 44.50
N ARG A 374 20.36 77.59 45.24
CA ARG A 374 19.20 77.98 46.07
C ARG A 374 19.52 78.30 47.54
N PHE A 375 20.77 78.20 47.98
CA PHE A 375 21.19 78.64 49.33
C PHE A 375 21.53 80.13 49.42
N THR A 376 21.26 80.90 48.37
CA THR A 376 21.40 82.36 48.33
C THR A 376 20.04 82.95 47.96
N VAL A 377 19.52 83.88 48.77
CA VAL A 377 18.20 84.59 48.68
C VAL A 377 17.09 83.92 49.51
N VAL A 378 17.05 84.14 50.83
CA VAL A 378 16.41 85.26 51.59
C VAL A 378 14.90 85.07 51.75
N ASP A 379 14.52 84.94 53.03
CA ASP A 379 13.20 84.72 53.61
C ASP A 379 12.73 86.09 54.17
N GLU A 380 11.65 86.65 53.63
CA GLU A 380 10.92 87.76 54.23
C GLU A 380 9.43 87.54 54.01
N ASN A 381 8.71 87.38 55.14
CA ASN A 381 7.41 88.00 55.46
C ASN A 381 6.19 87.66 54.56
N HIS A 382 5.00 87.32 55.08
CA HIS A 382 4.34 87.85 56.26
C HIS A 382 3.07 87.04 56.60
N HIS A 383 2.70 87.13 57.87
CA HIS A 383 1.32 87.12 58.37
C HIS A 383 0.58 88.38 57.94
#